data_AF-A0A9W5QE87-F1
#
_entry.id   AF-A0A9W5QE87-F1
#
_cell.length_a   1.000
_cell.length_b   1.000
_cell.length_c   1.000
_cell.angle_alpha   90.00
_cell.angle_beta   90.00
_cell.angle_gamma   90.00
#
_symmetry.space_group_name_H-M   'P 1'
#
loop_
_entity.id
_entity.type
_entity.pdbx_description
1 polymer ?
#
loop_
_entity_poly.entity_id
_entity_poly.type
_entity_poly.pdbx_seq_one_letter_code
_entity_poly.pdbx_strand_id
1 'polypeptide(L)'
;MKNATHFIVFDIERNFRPYKSEDPSEIVDIGAVKIEIGTMKIIEEFSELVKPSARLTRHTTKLTGITKKDLMGVEKFPQIIEKFIQFIGEGSIFVSWGKEDYRFLSHDCTLYGVECPSIEKENRIDLQKFVFQAYEELFEHTPSLQFAVEQLALTWEGKQHRALADAENTANILLKVYSERDINKRYKRHGELELVKNGKITEKAKKKMRKWVFKELKKNTERPFEWSTFESGDTWESITERYYISENTVELLKKHFRTAVRKAERQIRYLAEMEENTEVK
;
A
#
# COMPACT_ATOMS: atom_id res chain seq x y z
N MET A 1 12.56 9.95 11.74
CA MET A 1 13.68 9.95 10.79
C MET A 1 14.99 10.52 11.34
N LYS A 2 15.01 11.31 12.42
CA LYS A 2 16.29 11.73 13.04
C LYS A 2 17.04 10.45 13.47
N ASN A 3 18.19 10.18 12.85
CA ASN A 3 19.11 9.03 13.02
C ASN A 3 19.04 7.92 11.96
N ALA A 4 18.23 8.05 10.91
CA ALA A 4 18.33 7.12 9.78
C ALA A 4 19.58 7.43 8.93
N THR A 5 20.32 6.40 8.55
CA THR A 5 21.53 6.48 7.72
C THR A 5 21.33 5.83 6.35
N HIS A 6 20.35 4.92 6.23
CA HIS A 6 20.08 4.17 5.01
C HIS A 6 18.60 4.13 4.66
N PHE A 7 18.31 4.08 3.35
CA PHE A 7 17.07 3.51 2.85
C PHE A 7 17.29 2.03 2.52
N ILE A 8 16.34 1.19 2.92
CA ILE A 8 16.22 -0.19 2.45
C ILE A 8 15.01 -0.23 1.53
N VAL A 9 15.28 -0.20 0.22
CA VAL A 9 14.24 -0.34 -0.80
C VAL A 9 14.08 -1.82 -1.08
N PHE A 10 12.91 -2.40 -0.84
CA PHE A 10 12.71 -3.83 -0.97
C PHE A 10 11.39 -4.18 -1.64
N ASP A 11 11.38 -5.38 -2.21
CA ASP A 11 10.22 -6.01 -2.85
C ASP A 11 10.20 -7.51 -2.51
N ILE A 12 9.01 -8.12 -2.52
CA ILE A 12 8.77 -9.50 -2.11
C ILE A 12 7.85 -10.20 -3.11
N GLU A 13 8.30 -11.34 -3.62
CA GLU A 13 7.44 -12.23 -4.39
C GLU A 13 6.94 -13.40 -3.54
N ARG A 14 5.71 -13.84 -3.80
CA ARG A 14 5.06 -14.90 -3.00
C ARG A 14 4.57 -16.05 -3.85
N ASN A 15 4.68 -17.25 -3.29
CA ASN A 15 3.87 -18.37 -3.71
C ASN A 15 2.44 -18.18 -3.19
N PHE A 16 1.49 -18.05 -4.10
CA PHE A 16 0.08 -17.89 -3.74
C PHE A 16 -0.54 -19.23 -3.35
N ARG A 17 -1.34 -19.25 -2.27
CA ARG A 17 -2.19 -20.38 -1.91
C ARG A 17 -3.07 -20.81 -3.10
N PRO A 18 -3.03 -22.10 -3.52
CA PRO A 18 -3.98 -22.62 -4.50
C PRO A 18 -5.42 -22.54 -3.99
N TYR A 19 -6.39 -22.35 -4.88
CA TYR A 19 -7.81 -22.33 -4.53
C TYR A 19 -8.22 -23.64 -3.82
N LYS A 20 -8.81 -23.54 -2.63
CA LYS A 20 -9.21 -24.66 -1.76
C LYS A 20 -8.06 -25.61 -1.31
N SER A 21 -6.80 -25.17 -1.30
CA SER A 21 -5.72 -25.89 -0.61
C SER A 21 -5.61 -25.44 0.84
N GLU A 22 -5.07 -26.22 1.78
CA GLU A 22 -4.68 -25.73 3.12
C GLU A 22 -3.25 -25.16 3.16
N ASP A 23 -2.53 -25.20 2.03
CA ASP A 23 -1.17 -24.67 1.94
C ASP A 23 -1.13 -23.15 2.22
N PRO A 24 -0.13 -22.65 2.97
CA PRO A 24 0.04 -21.23 3.18
C PRO A 24 0.49 -20.52 1.90
N SER A 25 0.21 -19.22 1.81
CA SER A 25 0.98 -18.35 0.93
C SER A 25 2.31 -18.05 1.61
N GLU A 26 3.41 -18.10 0.88
CA GLU A 26 4.77 -17.99 1.45
C GLU A 26 5.64 -17.14 0.54
N ILE A 27 6.62 -16.46 1.12
CA ILE A 27 7.65 -15.72 0.39
C ILE A 27 8.52 -16.70 -0.39
N VAL A 28 8.87 -16.33 -1.63
CA VAL A 28 9.74 -17.13 -2.51
C VAL A 28 10.89 -16.35 -3.15
N ASP A 29 10.87 -15.02 -3.11
CA ASP A 29 11.95 -14.15 -3.57
C ASP A 29 11.94 -12.91 -2.67
N ILE A 30 13.11 -12.50 -2.17
CA ILE A 30 13.32 -11.25 -1.45
C ILE A 30 14.42 -10.49 -2.17
N GLY A 31 14.09 -9.29 -2.63
CA GLY A 31 15.02 -8.39 -3.27
C GLY A 31 15.07 -7.06 -2.54
N ALA A 32 16.26 -6.53 -2.34
CA ALA A 32 16.43 -5.20 -1.77
C ALA A 32 17.71 -4.51 -2.23
N VAL A 33 17.70 -3.19 -2.21
CA VAL A 33 18.88 -2.36 -2.34
C VAL A 33 19.00 -1.44 -1.13
N LYS A 34 20.24 -1.24 -0.67
CA LYS A 34 20.58 -0.34 0.42
C LYS A 34 21.16 0.94 -0.17
N ILE A 35 20.54 2.07 0.17
CA ILE A 35 20.98 3.39 -0.28
C ILE A 35 21.48 4.18 0.92
N GLU A 36 22.69 4.72 0.86
CA GLU A 36 23.21 5.64 1.87
C GLU A 36 22.54 7.01 1.73
N ILE A 37 21.88 7.51 2.77
CA ILE A 37 21.12 8.78 2.72
C ILE A 37 22.03 9.99 2.45
N GLY A 38 23.27 9.97 2.96
CA GLY A 38 24.21 11.08 2.82
C GLY A 38 24.70 11.30 1.39
N THR A 39 24.83 10.22 0.61
CA THR A 39 25.35 10.28 -0.77
C THR A 39 24.29 9.93 -1.83
N MET A 40 23.16 9.37 -1.41
CA MET A 40 22.11 8.84 -2.27
C MET A 40 22.61 7.79 -3.28
N LYS A 41 23.65 7.04 -2.89
CA LYS A 41 24.20 5.94 -3.69
C LYS A 41 23.70 4.60 -3.17
N ILE A 42 23.43 3.68 -4.10
CA ILE A 42 23.27 2.26 -3.77
C ILE A 42 24.65 1.76 -3.31
N ILE A 43 24.70 1.16 -2.12
CA ILE A 43 25.94 0.66 -1.50
C ILE A 43 25.95 -0.87 -1.35
N GLU A 44 24.79 -1.51 -1.42
CA GLU A 44 24.66 -2.96 -1.26
C GLU A 44 23.34 -3.45 -1.86
N GLU A 45 23.32 -4.70 -2.33
CA GLU A 45 22.16 -5.38 -2.88
C GLU A 45 21.93 -6.69 -2.13
N PHE A 46 20.67 -7.09 -2.00
CA PHE A 46 20.24 -8.35 -1.42
C PHE A 46 19.29 -9.03 -2.42
N SER A 47 19.57 -10.29 -2.77
CA SER A 47 18.74 -11.06 -3.68
C SER A 47 18.78 -12.53 -3.29
N GLU A 48 17.78 -12.99 -2.57
CA GLU A 48 17.69 -14.36 -2.09
C GLU A 48 16.34 -14.97 -2.45
N LEU A 49 16.40 -16.16 -3.08
CA LEU A 49 15.23 -17.00 -3.21
C LEU A 49 14.91 -17.64 -1.87
N VAL A 50 13.63 -17.90 -1.62
CA VAL A 50 13.16 -18.59 -0.43
C VAL A 50 12.47 -19.89 -0.85
N LYS A 51 12.86 -21.00 -0.24
CA LYS A 51 12.22 -22.29 -0.47
C LYS A 51 10.90 -22.38 0.30
N PRO A 52 9.73 -22.36 -0.38
CA PRO A 52 8.44 -22.52 0.27
C PRO A 52 8.27 -23.96 0.78
N SER A 53 7.39 -24.14 1.76
CA SER A 53 7.00 -25.47 2.24
C SER A 53 6.09 -26.19 1.24
N ALA A 54 5.25 -25.44 0.53
CA ALA A 54 4.35 -25.94 -0.51
C ALA A 54 4.98 -25.89 -1.91
N ARG A 55 4.42 -26.64 -2.86
CA ARG A 55 4.85 -26.59 -4.26
C ARG A 55 4.52 -25.22 -4.87
N LEU A 56 5.44 -24.67 -5.66
CA LEU A 56 5.16 -23.48 -6.46
C LEU A 56 3.92 -23.67 -7.34
N THR A 57 3.01 -22.70 -7.29
CA THR A 57 1.86 -22.69 -8.19
C THR A 57 2.27 -22.30 -9.60
N ARG A 58 1.51 -22.76 -10.58
CA ARG A 58 1.68 -22.35 -11.98
C ARG A 58 1.53 -20.82 -12.15
N HIS A 59 0.68 -20.20 -11.33
CA HIS A 59 0.50 -18.75 -11.35
C HIS A 59 1.79 -18.03 -10.94
N THR A 60 2.37 -18.40 -9.79
CA THR A 60 3.64 -17.86 -9.29
C THR A 60 4.74 -18.03 -10.34
N THR A 61 4.95 -19.24 -10.87
CA THR A 61 5.98 -19.48 -11.88
C THR A 61 5.76 -18.68 -13.17
N LYS A 62 4.51 -18.46 -13.60
CA LYS A 62 4.24 -17.64 -14.78
C LYS A 62 4.52 -16.16 -14.52
N LEU A 63 4.19 -15.68 -13.32
CA LEU A 63 4.35 -14.29 -12.92
C LEU A 63 5.84 -13.94 -12.77
N THR A 64 6.55 -14.68 -11.92
CA THR A 64 7.94 -14.36 -11.53
C THR A 64 8.97 -15.03 -12.44
N GLY A 65 8.59 -16.13 -13.09
CA GLY A 65 9.52 -17.02 -13.80
C GLY A 65 10.33 -17.94 -12.89
N ILE A 66 10.13 -17.91 -11.57
CA ILE A 66 10.81 -18.80 -10.64
C ILE A 66 10.28 -20.22 -10.86
N THR A 67 11.19 -21.16 -11.08
CA THR A 67 10.90 -22.56 -11.34
C THR A 67 11.24 -23.43 -10.14
N LYS A 68 10.72 -24.66 -10.13
CA LYS A 68 11.11 -25.67 -9.13
C LYS A 68 12.61 -25.95 -9.14
N LYS A 69 13.27 -25.82 -10.30
CA LYS A 69 14.72 -26.05 -10.45
C LYS A 69 15.52 -24.98 -9.71
N ASP A 70 15.07 -23.73 -9.80
CA ASP A 70 15.74 -22.59 -9.15
C ASP A 70 15.69 -22.69 -7.62
N LEU A 71 14.71 -23.42 -7.07
CA LEU A 71 14.55 -23.65 -5.63
C LEU A 71 15.26 -24.90 -5.09
N MET A 72 16.02 -25.61 -5.94
CA MET A 72 16.80 -26.76 -5.47
C MET A 72 18.02 -26.28 -4.70
N GLY A 73 18.16 -26.73 -3.44
CA GLY A 73 19.26 -26.32 -2.56
C GLY A 73 19.08 -24.93 -1.91
N VAL A 74 18.03 -24.19 -2.27
CA VAL A 74 17.68 -22.92 -1.65
C VAL A 74 17.21 -23.13 -0.20
N GLU A 75 17.58 -22.20 0.68
CA GLU A 75 17.23 -22.23 2.09
C GLU A 75 15.78 -21.85 2.35
N LYS A 76 15.26 -22.19 3.53
CA LYS A 76 13.89 -21.84 3.93
C LYS A 76 13.85 -20.43 4.50
N PHE A 77 12.63 -19.92 4.68
CA PHE A 77 12.39 -18.56 5.17
C PHE A 77 13.16 -18.21 6.47
N PRO A 78 13.22 -19.05 7.52
CA PRO A 78 13.96 -18.73 8.74
C PRO A 78 15.44 -18.34 8.51
N GLN A 79 16.14 -19.02 7.62
CA GLN A 79 17.54 -18.72 7.32
C GLN A 79 17.69 -17.45 6.49
N ILE A 80 16.80 -17.26 5.49
CA ILE A 80 16.88 -16.10 4.61
C ILE A 80 16.49 -14.81 5.34
N ILE A 81 15.52 -14.86 6.26
CA ILE A 81 15.13 -13.68 7.04
C ILE A 81 16.24 -13.24 8.00
N GLU A 82 17.00 -14.17 8.59
CA GLU A 82 18.18 -13.84 9.42
C GLU A 82 19.23 -13.09 8.59
N LYS A 83 19.53 -13.57 7.37
CA LYS A 83 20.43 -12.87 6.44
C LYS A 83 19.89 -11.50 6.06
N PHE A 84 18.58 -11.38 5.82
CA PHE A 84 17.96 -10.10 5.49
C PHE A 84 18.02 -9.10 6.64
N ILE A 85 17.83 -9.54 7.89
CA ILE A 85 18.01 -8.71 9.10
C ILE A 85 19.45 -8.20 9.19
N GLN A 86 20.44 -9.07 8.96
CA GLN A 86 21.85 -8.67 8.93
C GLN A 86 22.14 -7.65 7.82
N PHE A 87 21.57 -7.86 6.62
CA PHE A 87 21.65 -6.91 5.53
C PHE A 87 21.03 -5.55 5.91
N ILE A 88 19.86 -5.51 6.55
CA ILE A 88 19.19 -4.25 6.92
C ILE A 88 20.05 -3.41 7.87
N GLY A 89 20.65 -4.04 8.89
CA GLY A 89 21.40 -3.35 9.94
C GLY A 89 20.56 -2.36 10.77
N GLU A 90 21.22 -1.40 11.41
CA GLU A 90 20.56 -0.35 12.20
C GLU A 90 20.37 0.94 11.40
N GLY A 91 19.43 1.79 11.84
CA GLY A 91 19.24 3.12 11.27
C GLY A 91 18.58 3.14 9.88
N SER A 92 17.70 2.19 9.61
CA SER A 92 17.09 2.00 8.28
C SER A 92 15.68 2.59 8.17
N ILE A 93 15.42 3.30 7.07
CA ILE A 93 14.06 3.62 6.60
C ILE A 93 13.71 2.64 5.49
N PHE A 94 12.61 1.95 5.64
CA PHE A 94 12.17 0.97 4.66
C PHE A 94 11.28 1.62 3.62
N VAL A 95 11.53 1.31 2.36
CA VAL A 95 10.77 1.78 1.22
C VAL A 95 10.30 0.57 0.44
N SER A 96 9.01 0.49 0.15
CA SER A 96 8.48 -0.47 -0.82
C SER A 96 7.66 0.28 -1.86
N TRP A 97 7.43 -0.34 -3.02
CA TRP A 97 6.54 0.27 -3.99
C TRP A 97 5.14 0.42 -3.39
N GLY A 98 4.56 -0.67 -2.86
CA GLY A 98 3.27 -0.63 -2.16
C GLY A 98 3.36 -1.19 -0.75
N LYS A 99 2.37 -0.88 0.10
CA LYS A 99 2.34 -1.32 1.51
C LYS A 99 2.27 -2.85 1.76
N GLU A 100 2.05 -3.66 0.73
CA GLU A 100 1.74 -5.09 0.90
C GLU A 100 2.97 -5.89 1.35
N ASP A 101 4.17 -5.54 0.90
CA ASP A 101 5.41 -6.27 1.23
C ASP A 101 5.71 -6.29 2.72
N TYR A 102 5.44 -5.17 3.41
CA TYR A 102 5.52 -5.12 4.88
C TYR A 102 4.61 -6.15 5.56
N ARG A 103 3.41 -6.38 5.01
CA ARG A 103 2.46 -7.34 5.55
C ARG A 103 2.89 -8.76 5.24
N PHE A 104 3.45 -9.00 4.05
CA PHE A 104 3.94 -10.29 3.63
C PHE A 104 5.10 -10.74 4.50
N LEU A 105 6.08 -9.86 4.74
CA LEU A 105 7.21 -10.12 5.62
C LEU A 105 6.76 -10.47 7.04
N SER A 106 5.90 -9.63 7.63
CA SER A 106 5.35 -9.85 8.97
C SER A 106 4.53 -11.15 9.08
N HIS A 107 3.79 -11.49 8.03
CA HIS A 107 3.00 -12.72 7.99
C HIS A 107 3.88 -13.96 8.00
N ASP A 108 4.90 -14.04 7.15
CA ASP A 108 5.79 -15.19 7.10
C ASP A 108 6.65 -15.29 8.38
N CYS A 109 7.07 -14.16 8.99
CA CYS A 109 7.73 -14.19 10.30
C CYS A 109 6.82 -14.82 11.38
N THR A 110 5.54 -14.46 11.38
CA THR A 110 4.54 -15.02 12.30
C THR A 110 4.30 -16.51 12.01
N LEU A 111 4.15 -16.88 10.73
CA LEU A 111 3.93 -18.25 10.28
C LEU A 111 5.04 -19.19 10.73
N TYR A 112 6.29 -18.72 10.68
CA TYR A 112 7.47 -19.50 11.02
C TYR A 112 7.95 -19.32 12.47
N GLY A 113 7.35 -18.43 13.26
CA GLY A 113 7.73 -18.17 14.64
C GLY A 113 9.14 -17.58 14.78
N VAL A 114 9.57 -16.76 13.83
CA VAL A 114 10.90 -16.14 13.78
C VAL A 114 10.82 -14.63 13.99
N GLU A 115 11.96 -14.02 14.32
CA GLU A 115 12.06 -12.58 14.45
C GLU A 115 11.75 -11.89 13.12
N CYS A 116 10.94 -10.82 13.19
CA CYS A 116 10.66 -9.95 12.06
C CYS A 116 11.56 -8.71 12.19
N PRO A 117 12.13 -8.17 11.08
CA PRO A 117 12.83 -6.90 11.16
C PRO A 117 11.97 -5.83 11.85
N SER A 118 12.59 -5.01 12.71
CA SER A 118 11.92 -3.90 13.39
C SER A 118 11.63 -2.78 12.39
N ILE A 119 10.51 -2.93 11.68
CA ILE A 119 10.03 -1.95 10.71
C ILE A 119 8.97 -1.08 11.40
N GLU A 120 9.38 -0.10 12.20
CA GLU A 120 8.43 0.83 12.82
C GLU A 120 7.62 1.61 11.77
N LYS A 121 6.35 1.91 12.05
CA LYS A 121 5.44 2.54 11.07
C LYS A 121 5.97 3.89 10.57
N GLU A 122 6.67 4.62 11.43
CA GLU A 122 7.24 5.94 11.17
C GLU A 122 8.47 5.87 10.27
N ASN A 123 9.06 4.67 10.11
CA ASN A 123 10.21 4.39 9.26
C ASN A 123 9.79 3.61 7.98
N ARG A 124 8.52 3.65 7.61
CA ARG A 124 7.99 3.05 6.37
C ARG A 124 7.61 4.11 5.36
N ILE A 125 8.01 3.91 4.11
CA ILE A 125 7.61 4.73 2.97
C ILE A 125 6.89 3.84 1.97
N ASP A 126 5.59 4.13 1.77
CA ASP A 126 4.80 3.63 0.65
C ASP A 126 5.05 4.56 -0.55
N LEU A 127 6.00 4.19 -1.41
CA LEU A 127 6.48 5.06 -2.48
C LEU A 127 5.42 5.27 -3.56
N GLN A 128 4.60 4.25 -3.86
CA GLN A 128 3.47 4.37 -4.78
C GLN A 128 2.49 5.43 -4.29
N LYS A 129 2.15 5.42 -3.00
CA LYS A 129 1.27 6.45 -2.42
C LYS A 129 1.91 7.83 -2.52
N PHE A 130 3.19 7.96 -2.19
CA PHE A 130 3.91 9.23 -2.32
C PHE A 130 3.87 9.75 -3.77
N VAL A 131 4.31 8.93 -4.72
CA VAL A 131 4.33 9.26 -6.16
C VAL A 131 2.94 9.64 -6.66
N PHE A 132 1.93 8.84 -6.31
CA PHE A 132 0.55 9.13 -6.68
C PHE A 132 0.07 10.47 -6.13
N GLN A 133 0.52 10.90 -4.95
CA GLN A 133 0.10 12.17 -4.36
C GLN A 133 0.92 13.37 -4.86
N ALA A 134 2.23 13.20 -5.05
CA ALA A 134 3.16 14.28 -5.35
C ALA A 134 3.26 14.65 -6.84
N TYR A 135 2.79 13.76 -7.73
CA TYR A 135 2.77 13.91 -9.19
C TYR A 135 1.36 13.71 -9.72
N GLU A 136 0.41 14.47 -9.19
CA GLU A 136 -1.01 14.35 -9.52
C GLU A 136 -1.29 14.49 -11.03
N GLU A 137 -0.53 15.37 -11.69
CA GLU A 137 -0.59 15.65 -13.13
C GLU A 137 -0.24 14.43 -14.00
N LEU A 138 0.54 13.49 -13.48
CA LEU A 138 0.97 12.30 -14.22
C LEU A 138 0.00 11.11 -14.06
N PHE A 139 -0.83 11.13 -13.01
CA PHE A 139 -1.57 9.94 -12.58
C PHE A 139 -3.04 10.23 -12.27
N GLU A 140 -3.96 9.75 -13.11
CA GLU A 140 -5.40 9.75 -12.80
C GLU A 140 -5.76 8.69 -11.73
N HIS A 141 -5.03 7.56 -11.73
CA HIS A 141 -5.22 6.44 -10.82
C HIS A 141 -3.89 6.03 -10.19
N THR A 142 -3.95 5.28 -9.09
CA THR A 142 -2.76 4.75 -8.43
C THR A 142 -1.96 3.90 -9.42
N PRO A 143 -0.69 4.26 -9.74
CA PRO A 143 0.05 3.62 -10.82
C PRO A 143 0.64 2.28 -10.41
N SER A 144 0.83 1.36 -11.37
CA SER A 144 1.76 0.23 -11.18
C SER A 144 3.21 0.74 -11.17
N LEU A 145 4.15 -0.08 -10.68
CA LEU A 145 5.57 0.30 -10.66
C LEU A 145 6.07 0.62 -12.06
N GLN A 146 5.83 -0.28 -13.01
CA GLN A 146 6.24 -0.12 -14.40
C GLN A 146 5.63 1.14 -15.05
N PHE A 147 4.35 1.42 -14.80
CA PHE A 147 3.72 2.63 -15.34
C PHE A 147 4.31 3.90 -14.72
N ALA A 148 4.66 3.87 -13.42
CA ALA A 148 5.31 5.00 -12.77
C ALA A 148 6.74 5.24 -13.30
N VAL A 149 7.51 4.17 -13.54
CA VAL A 149 8.84 4.26 -14.19
C VAL A 149 8.71 4.99 -15.53
N GLU A 150 7.76 4.58 -16.37
CA GLU A 150 7.51 5.20 -17.67
C GLU A 150 7.08 6.67 -17.56
N GLN A 151 6.07 6.98 -16.74
CA GLN A 151 5.56 8.36 -16.60
C GLN A 151 6.58 9.31 -15.98
N LEU A 152 7.50 8.80 -15.16
CA LEU A 152 8.61 9.56 -14.59
C LEU A 152 9.82 9.65 -15.54
N ALA A 153 9.67 9.22 -16.80
CA ALA A 153 10.72 9.22 -17.81
C ALA A 153 11.99 8.46 -17.37
N LEU A 154 11.82 7.39 -16.59
CA LEU A 154 12.85 6.43 -16.24
C LEU A 154 12.76 5.23 -17.21
N THR A 155 13.84 4.44 -17.28
CA THR A 155 13.87 3.20 -18.07
C THR A 155 13.71 2.01 -17.14
N TRP A 156 12.88 1.06 -17.53
CA TRP A 156 12.73 -0.19 -16.80
C TRP A 156 13.98 -1.06 -16.95
N GLU A 157 14.54 -1.53 -15.84
CA GLU A 157 15.70 -2.42 -15.82
C GLU A 157 15.33 -3.80 -15.24
N GLY A 158 15.99 -4.85 -15.74
CA GLY A 158 15.75 -6.22 -15.27
C GLY A 158 14.39 -6.79 -15.68
N LYS A 159 14.02 -7.92 -15.07
CA LYS A 159 12.79 -8.64 -15.38
C LYS A 159 11.72 -8.34 -14.34
N GLN A 160 10.58 -7.80 -14.78
CA GLN A 160 9.40 -7.59 -13.95
C GLN A 160 9.00 -8.84 -13.17
N HIS A 161 8.62 -8.64 -11.90
CA HIS A 161 8.28 -9.71 -10.94
C HIS A 161 9.48 -10.61 -10.56
N ARG A 162 10.68 -10.05 -10.64
CA ARG A 162 11.83 -10.52 -9.86
C ARG A 162 12.10 -9.48 -8.79
N ALA A 163 12.14 -9.94 -7.54
CA ALA A 163 12.11 -9.03 -6.41
C ALA A 163 13.27 -8.01 -6.44
N LEU A 164 14.50 -8.41 -6.79
CA LEU A 164 15.61 -7.46 -6.89
C LEU A 164 15.37 -6.41 -7.98
N ALA A 165 14.90 -6.82 -9.18
CA ALA A 165 14.63 -5.89 -10.26
C ALA A 165 13.52 -4.89 -9.89
N ASP A 166 12.46 -5.35 -9.23
CA ASP A 166 11.37 -4.48 -8.80
C ASP A 166 11.85 -3.52 -7.67
N ALA A 167 12.73 -3.98 -6.77
CA ALA A 167 13.39 -3.15 -5.75
C ALA A 167 14.32 -2.09 -6.36
N GLU A 168 15.13 -2.44 -7.37
CA GLU A 168 16.01 -1.53 -8.10
C GLU A 168 15.22 -0.44 -8.84
N ASN A 169 14.14 -0.81 -9.55
CA ASN A 169 13.28 0.16 -10.22
C ASN A 169 12.56 1.07 -9.21
N THR A 170 12.14 0.52 -8.06
CA THR A 170 11.59 1.31 -6.95
C THR A 170 12.65 2.29 -6.41
N ALA A 171 13.91 1.86 -6.30
CA ALA A 171 15.02 2.71 -5.89
C ALA A 171 15.30 3.82 -6.90
N ASN A 172 15.27 3.54 -8.20
CA ASN A 172 15.42 4.54 -9.25
C ASN A 172 14.33 5.61 -9.17
N ILE A 173 13.08 5.22 -8.88
CA ILE A 173 12.00 6.17 -8.59
C ILE A 173 12.33 6.97 -7.33
N LEU A 174 12.72 6.31 -6.23
CA LEU A 174 13.04 6.97 -4.96
C LEU A 174 14.12 8.06 -5.17
N LEU A 175 15.23 7.71 -5.82
CA LEU A 175 16.34 8.62 -6.10
C LEU A 175 15.87 9.84 -6.90
N LYS A 176 15.09 9.61 -7.97
CA LYS A 176 14.53 10.70 -8.78
C LYS A 176 13.63 11.59 -7.94
N VAL A 177 12.61 11.03 -7.27
CA VAL A 177 11.62 11.84 -6.58
C VAL A 177 12.16 12.53 -5.34
N TYR A 178 13.18 11.95 -4.69
CA TYR A 178 13.88 12.57 -3.57
C TYR A 178 14.63 13.85 -4.01
N SER A 179 15.12 13.90 -5.24
CA SER A 179 15.76 15.10 -5.81
C SER A 179 14.76 16.19 -6.22
N GLU A 180 13.50 15.83 -6.46
CA GLU A 180 12.47 16.72 -7.02
C GLU A 180 11.41 17.16 -6.01
N ARG A 181 11.23 16.42 -4.92
CA ARG A 181 10.14 16.59 -3.93
C ARG A 181 10.64 16.26 -2.52
N ASP A 182 10.03 16.89 -1.52
CA ASP A 182 10.29 16.56 -0.12
C ASP A 182 9.51 15.28 0.25
N ILE A 183 10.21 14.16 0.39
CA ILE A 183 9.60 12.87 0.70
C ILE A 183 8.88 12.83 2.06
N ASN A 184 9.17 13.79 2.94
CA ASN A 184 8.57 13.91 4.27
C ASN A 184 7.28 14.73 4.25
N LYS A 185 7.01 15.44 3.14
CA LYS A 185 5.83 16.25 2.99
C LYS A 185 4.64 15.40 2.57
N ARG A 186 3.49 15.67 3.17
CA ARG A 186 2.19 15.13 2.71
C ARG A 186 1.66 15.98 1.57
N TYR A 187 1.60 15.40 0.37
CA TYR A 187 1.00 16.04 -0.79
C TYR A 187 -0.51 15.75 -0.84
N LYS A 188 -1.30 16.80 -1.03
CA LYS A 188 -2.74 16.72 -1.22
C LYS A 188 -3.06 16.73 -2.71
N ARG A 189 -4.11 16.01 -3.08
CA ARG A 189 -4.61 15.93 -4.46
C ARG A 189 -5.86 16.79 -4.64
N HIS A 190 -6.10 17.33 -5.82
CA HIS A 190 -7.35 18.01 -6.14
C HIS A 190 -8.48 16.99 -6.20
N GLY A 191 -9.38 17.06 -5.22
CA GLY A 191 -10.51 16.16 -5.09
C GLY A 191 -11.43 16.22 -6.31
N GLU A 192 -11.53 17.38 -6.97
CA GLU A 192 -12.29 17.62 -8.20
C GLU A 192 -12.00 16.56 -9.26
N LEU A 193 -10.71 16.26 -9.48
CA LEU A 193 -10.25 15.36 -10.54
C LEU A 193 -10.82 13.94 -10.37
N GLU A 194 -11.05 13.52 -9.13
CA GLU A 194 -11.58 12.19 -8.81
C GLU A 194 -13.09 12.21 -8.53
N LEU A 195 -13.56 13.28 -7.90
CA LEU A 195 -14.89 13.36 -7.31
C LEU A 195 -15.93 13.91 -8.28
N VAL A 196 -15.53 14.73 -9.25
CA VAL A 196 -16.44 15.45 -10.14
C VAL A 196 -16.09 15.18 -11.60
N LYS A 197 -17.11 14.92 -12.42
CA LYS A 197 -16.99 14.84 -13.88
C LYS A 197 -18.20 15.52 -14.51
N ASN A 198 -17.97 16.43 -15.46
CA ASN A 198 -19.03 17.17 -16.16
C ASN A 198 -20.01 17.88 -15.20
N GLY A 199 -19.48 18.53 -14.16
CA GLY A 199 -20.28 19.27 -13.17
C GLY A 199 -21.13 18.42 -12.23
N LYS A 200 -20.92 17.09 -12.20
CA LYS A 200 -21.66 16.15 -11.33
C LYS A 200 -20.68 15.28 -10.58
N ILE A 201 -21.06 14.83 -9.38
CA ILE A 201 -20.25 13.86 -8.65
C ILE A 201 -20.22 12.51 -9.39
N THR A 202 -19.05 11.88 -9.43
CA THR A 202 -18.84 10.58 -10.07
C THR A 202 -19.51 9.45 -9.26
N GLU A 203 -19.73 8.28 -9.87
CA GLU A 203 -20.19 7.09 -9.13
C GLU A 203 -19.19 6.67 -8.04
N LYS A 204 -17.90 6.88 -8.30
CA LYS A 204 -16.83 6.66 -7.31
C LYS A 204 -17.00 7.61 -6.13
N ALA A 205 -17.26 8.89 -6.38
CA ALA A 205 -17.54 9.89 -5.35
C ALA A 205 -18.78 9.52 -4.51
N LYS A 206 -19.87 9.09 -5.14
CA LYS A 206 -21.09 8.62 -4.43
C LYS A 206 -20.79 7.46 -3.50
N LYS A 207 -20.01 6.48 -3.97
CA LYS A 207 -19.56 5.33 -3.15
C LYS A 207 -18.67 5.78 -2.00
N LYS A 208 -17.72 6.69 -2.24
CA LYS A 208 -16.86 7.28 -1.19
C LYS A 208 -17.70 8.03 -0.16
N MET A 209 -18.61 8.89 -0.59
CA MET A 209 -19.49 9.65 0.28
C MET A 209 -20.29 8.75 1.22
N ARG A 210 -20.88 7.67 0.70
CA ARG A 210 -21.56 6.68 1.54
C ARG A 210 -20.62 6.06 2.58
N LYS A 211 -19.39 5.70 2.21
CA LYS A 211 -18.41 5.12 3.14
C LYS A 211 -17.97 6.12 4.21
N TRP A 212 -17.76 7.38 3.83
CA TRP A 212 -17.38 8.44 4.76
C TRP A 212 -18.49 8.69 5.78
N VAL A 213 -19.72 8.85 5.30
CA VAL A 213 -20.90 9.02 6.15
C VAL A 213 -21.11 7.82 7.06
N PHE A 214 -21.00 6.59 6.52
CA PHE A 214 -21.10 5.37 7.33
C PHE A 214 -20.07 5.32 8.46
N LYS A 215 -18.82 5.70 8.18
CA LYS A 215 -17.75 5.74 9.20
C LYS A 215 -18.08 6.73 10.31
N GLU A 216 -18.57 7.91 9.96
CA GLU A 216 -18.90 8.95 10.93
C GLU A 216 -20.16 8.61 11.73
N LEU A 217 -21.20 8.08 11.08
CA LEU A 217 -22.43 7.60 11.73
C LEU A 217 -22.18 6.45 12.72
N LYS A 218 -21.15 5.62 12.50
CA LYS A 218 -20.76 4.58 13.47
C LYS A 218 -20.18 5.17 14.76
N LYS A 219 -19.63 6.38 14.71
CA LYS A 219 -19.11 7.09 15.89
C LYS A 219 -20.16 7.98 16.55
N ASN A 220 -21.14 8.46 15.78
CA ASN A 220 -22.10 9.45 16.23
C ASN A 220 -23.56 8.93 16.17
N THR A 221 -24.23 8.95 17.32
CA THR A 221 -25.61 8.51 17.50
C THR A 221 -26.65 9.63 17.32
N GLU A 222 -26.24 10.88 17.20
CA GLU A 222 -27.13 12.05 17.07
C GLU A 222 -27.95 12.01 15.78
N ARG A 223 -29.24 12.31 15.89
CA ARG A 223 -30.18 12.36 14.77
C ARG A 223 -31.07 13.61 14.86
N PRO A 224 -31.36 14.30 13.74
CA PRO A 224 -30.95 13.97 12.36
C PRO A 224 -29.45 14.19 12.13
N PHE A 225 -28.81 13.30 11.37
CA PHE A 225 -27.39 13.46 11.04
C PHE A 225 -27.24 14.48 9.90
N GLU A 226 -26.80 15.69 10.26
CA GLU A 226 -26.73 16.83 9.34
C GLU A 226 -25.33 17.01 8.72
N TRP A 227 -25.25 17.84 7.67
CA TRP A 227 -23.99 18.12 6.99
C TRP A 227 -22.97 18.76 7.92
N SER A 228 -23.40 19.72 8.76
CA SER A 228 -22.54 20.41 9.73
C SER A 228 -21.87 19.43 10.69
N THR A 229 -22.62 18.46 11.20
CA THR A 229 -22.09 17.39 12.07
C THR A 229 -21.04 16.54 11.36
N PHE A 230 -21.25 16.22 10.08
CA PHE A 230 -20.28 15.47 9.28
C PHE A 230 -19.02 16.29 8.99
N GLU A 231 -19.20 17.57 8.63
CA GLU A 231 -18.13 18.51 8.29
C GLU A 231 -17.23 18.86 9.50
N SER A 232 -17.78 18.85 10.71
CA SER A 232 -17.01 19.02 11.95
C SER A 232 -16.37 17.72 12.47
N GLY A 233 -16.60 16.57 11.82
CA GLY A 233 -16.13 15.27 12.30
C GLY A 233 -14.76 14.85 11.78
N ASP A 234 -14.07 13.94 12.49
CA ASP A 234 -12.73 13.45 12.15
C ASP A 234 -12.66 12.86 10.73
N THR A 235 -13.75 12.29 10.23
CA THR A 235 -13.76 11.73 8.86
C THR A 235 -13.60 12.84 7.83
N TRP A 236 -14.26 14.00 8.01
CA TRP A 236 -14.10 15.14 7.10
C TRP A 236 -12.74 15.79 7.23
N GLU A 237 -12.23 15.94 8.46
CA GLU A 237 -10.85 16.38 8.70
C GLU A 237 -9.85 15.50 7.95
N SER A 238 -9.94 14.17 8.09
CA SER A 238 -9.06 13.24 7.39
C SER A 238 -9.22 13.24 5.87
N ILE A 239 -10.37 13.68 5.34
CA ILE A 239 -10.57 13.88 3.90
C ILE A 239 -9.85 15.15 3.45
N THR A 240 -10.03 16.25 4.15
CA THR A 240 -9.41 17.55 3.82
C THR A 240 -7.90 17.57 4.07
N GLU A 241 -7.37 16.67 4.91
CA GLU A 241 -5.94 16.38 5.01
C GLU A 241 -5.37 15.70 3.76
N ARG A 242 -6.20 15.01 2.96
CA ARG A 242 -5.78 14.25 1.77
C ARG A 242 -6.08 14.97 0.47
N TYR A 243 -7.12 15.79 0.43
CA TYR A 243 -7.58 16.46 -0.77
C TYR A 243 -7.70 17.97 -0.56
N TYR A 244 -7.35 18.74 -1.59
CA TYR A 244 -7.94 20.06 -1.79
C TYR A 244 -9.33 19.85 -2.39
N ILE A 245 -10.36 20.40 -1.76
CA ILE A 245 -11.75 20.30 -2.24
C ILE A 245 -12.28 21.72 -2.36
N SER A 246 -12.61 22.13 -3.59
CA SER A 246 -13.23 23.41 -3.87
C SER A 246 -14.63 23.49 -3.27
N GLU A 247 -15.08 24.71 -2.98
CA GLU A 247 -16.42 24.99 -2.48
C GLU A 247 -17.51 24.40 -3.38
N ASN A 248 -17.35 24.49 -4.70
CA ASN A 248 -18.28 23.89 -5.66
C ASN A 248 -18.36 22.36 -5.51
N THR A 249 -17.23 21.67 -5.32
CA THR A 249 -17.24 20.23 -5.05
C THR A 249 -17.91 19.92 -3.70
N VAL A 250 -17.67 20.73 -2.67
CA VAL A 250 -18.36 20.61 -1.39
C VAL A 250 -19.88 20.73 -1.56
N GLU A 251 -20.37 21.71 -2.32
CA GLU A 251 -21.80 21.85 -2.62
C GLU A 251 -22.37 20.64 -3.34
N LEU A 252 -21.65 20.10 -4.33
CA LEU A 252 -22.06 18.90 -5.06
C LEU A 252 -22.12 17.66 -4.15
N LEU A 253 -21.17 17.51 -3.23
CA LEU A 253 -21.19 16.45 -2.21
C LEU A 253 -22.36 16.64 -1.24
N LYS A 254 -22.60 17.88 -0.78
CA LYS A 254 -23.70 18.24 0.12
C LYS A 254 -25.07 17.95 -0.50
N LYS A 255 -25.25 18.21 -1.81
CA LYS A 255 -26.47 17.82 -2.55
C LYS A 255 -26.74 16.31 -2.53
N HIS A 256 -25.69 15.48 -2.51
CA HIS A 256 -25.82 14.02 -2.41
C HIS A 256 -25.85 13.47 -0.98
N PHE A 257 -25.44 14.27 0.02
CA PHE A 257 -25.25 13.83 1.39
C PHE A 257 -26.47 13.09 1.96
N ARG A 258 -27.68 13.64 1.82
CA ARG A 258 -28.91 12.99 2.32
C ARG A 258 -29.13 11.60 1.75
N THR A 259 -28.79 11.37 0.48
CA THR A 259 -28.85 10.04 -0.13
C THR A 259 -27.80 9.10 0.47
N ALA A 260 -26.59 9.61 0.74
CA ALA A 260 -25.53 8.85 1.38
C ALA A 260 -25.90 8.44 2.81
N VAL A 261 -26.47 9.34 3.61
CA VAL A 261 -26.98 9.08 4.97
C VAL A 261 -27.99 7.95 4.97
N ARG A 262 -29.09 8.07 4.20
CA ARG A 262 -30.12 7.02 4.14
C ARG A 262 -29.55 5.64 3.78
N LYS A 263 -28.61 5.59 2.82
CA LYS A 263 -27.97 4.34 2.41
C LYS A 263 -27.05 3.79 3.50
N ALA A 264 -26.30 4.64 4.18
CA ALA A 264 -25.43 4.24 5.28
C ALA A 264 -26.23 3.72 6.48
N GLU A 265 -27.30 4.40 6.88
CA GLU A 265 -28.18 3.95 7.97
C GLU A 265 -28.84 2.60 7.66
N ARG A 266 -29.31 2.39 6.42
CA ARG A 266 -29.83 1.09 6.00
C ARG A 266 -28.76 0.00 6.13
N GLN A 267 -27.52 0.31 5.77
CA GLN A 267 -26.40 -0.63 5.91
C GLN A 267 -26.10 -0.93 7.39
N ILE A 268 -26.14 0.08 8.27
CA ILE A 268 -25.93 -0.10 9.71
C ILE A 268 -27.02 -1.01 10.30
N ARG A 269 -28.30 -0.76 9.99
CA ARG A 269 -29.41 -1.61 10.46
C ARG A 269 -29.27 -3.05 9.99
N TYR A 270 -28.97 -3.26 8.70
CA TYR A 270 -28.75 -4.59 8.15
C TYR A 270 -27.61 -5.35 8.87
N LEU A 271 -26.52 -4.67 9.21
CA LEU A 271 -25.42 -5.29 9.95
C LEU A 271 -25.82 -5.65 11.39
N ALA A 272 -26.57 -4.79 12.08
CA ALA A 272 -27.10 -5.09 13.41
C ALA A 272 -28.06 -6.29 13.40
N GLU A 273 -28.97 -6.35 12.43
CA GLU A 273 -29.88 -7.50 12.24
C GLU A 273 -29.11 -8.81 11.98
N MET A 274 -27.98 -8.76 11.26
CA MET A 274 -27.15 -9.94 11.04
C MET A 274 -26.42 -10.39 12.30
N GLU A 275 -25.91 -9.46 13.11
CA GLU A 275 -25.23 -9.76 14.38
C GLU A 275 -26.20 -10.42 15.37
N GLU A 276 -27.40 -9.85 15.55
CA GLU A 276 -28.46 -10.44 16.39
C GLU A 276 -28.84 -11.87 15.96
N ASN A 277 -28.94 -12.13 14.64
CA ASN A 277 -29.28 -13.46 14.13
C ASN A 277 -28.13 -14.49 14.24
N THR A 278 -26.90 -14.03 14.50
CA THR A 278 -25.73 -14.90 14.67
C THR A 278 -25.51 -15.27 16.14
N GLU A 279 -25.95 -14.43 17.08
CA GLU A 279 -25.90 -14.70 18.53
C GLU A 279 -27.01 -15.65 19.02
N VAL A 280 -28.08 -15.84 18.23
CA VAL A 280 -29.22 -16.72 18.55
C VAL A 280 -29.03 -18.16 18.02
N LYS A 281 -27.86 -18.48 17.44
CA LYS A 281 -27.49 -19.83 16.97
C LYS A 281 -26.28 -20.39 17.70
#